data_AF-A0A2X2JX22-F1
#
_entry.id   AF-A0A2X2JX22-F1
#
_cell.length_a   1.000
_cell.length_b   1.000
_cell.length_c   1.000
_cell.angle_alpha   90.00
_cell.angle_beta   90.00
_cell.angle_gamma   90.00
#
_symmetry.space_group_name_H-M   'P 1'
#
loop_
_entity.id
_entity.type
_entity.pdbx_description
1 polymer ?
#
loop_
_entity_poly.entity_id
_entity_poly.type
_entity_poly.pdbx_seq_one_letter_code
_entity_poly.pdbx_strand_id
1 'polypeptide(L)'
;MWKKFKQAKSSISEDVQIIKNTFQKEKLGTVITTAGASGGVTYKPMMSKEEATEVVNEVITLLEEKERLLPGGYLFLSDLVGNPSLLNKVGKLIASIYMEEKLDAVVTIATKGISLANAVANILNLPVVVIRKDNKVTEGSTVSINYVSGSSRKIETMVLSKRTLAENSNVLVVDDFMRAGGSINGVMNLMNEFKAHVKGVSVLVESKEVKQRLIEDYTSLVKLSDVDEYNQEFNVEPGNSLSKFS
;
A
#
# COMPACT_ATOMS: atom_id res chain seq x y z
N MET A 1 -16.10 17.42 19.34
CA MET A 1 -15.32 16.89 20.47
C MET A 1 -15.84 17.38 21.83
N TRP A 2 -15.83 18.69 22.12
CA TRP A 2 -16.25 19.24 23.42
C TRP A 2 -17.68 18.85 23.88
N LYS A 3 -18.65 18.79 22.96
CA LYS A 3 -20.02 18.29 23.26
C LYS A 3 -20.03 16.82 23.72
N LYS A 4 -19.18 15.97 23.13
CA LYS A 4 -19.09 14.53 23.45
C LYS A 4 -18.60 14.32 24.88
N PHE A 5 -17.63 15.13 25.31
CA PHE A 5 -17.02 15.05 26.63
C PHE A 5 -17.69 15.95 27.68
N LYS A 6 -18.69 16.74 27.28
CA LYS A 6 -19.37 17.74 28.14
C LYS A 6 -18.39 18.73 28.81
N GLN A 7 -17.37 19.16 28.06
CA GLN A 7 -16.30 20.06 28.54
C GLN A 7 -16.29 21.38 27.76
N ALA A 8 -15.60 22.38 28.30
CA ALA A 8 -15.33 23.64 27.61
C ALA A 8 -14.37 23.43 26.42
N LYS A 9 -14.49 24.27 25.37
CA LYS A 9 -13.58 24.20 24.21
C LYS A 9 -12.13 24.48 24.59
N SER A 10 -11.88 25.41 25.53
CA SER A 10 -10.55 25.75 26.02
C SER A 10 -9.85 24.55 26.66
N SER A 11 -10.54 23.81 27.53
CA SER A 11 -9.99 22.60 28.17
C SER A 11 -9.62 21.54 27.15
N ILE A 12 -10.49 21.27 26.16
CA ILE A 12 -10.19 20.31 25.08
C ILE A 12 -8.98 20.77 24.24
N SER A 13 -8.83 22.08 24.00
CA SER A 13 -7.67 22.59 23.26
C SER A 13 -6.36 22.39 24.02
N GLU A 14 -6.37 22.51 25.36
CA GLU A 14 -5.21 22.24 26.21
C GLU A 14 -4.80 20.76 26.15
N ASP A 15 -5.78 19.85 26.29
CA ASP A 15 -5.55 18.41 26.16
C ASP A 15 -4.99 18.05 24.77
N VAL A 16 -5.55 18.63 23.70
CA VAL A 16 -5.07 18.42 22.33
C VAL A 16 -3.64 18.92 22.16
N GLN A 17 -3.27 20.03 22.81
CA GLN A 17 -1.91 20.55 22.74
C GLN A 17 -0.91 19.62 23.44
N ILE A 18 -1.30 19.04 24.59
CA ILE A 18 -0.50 18.02 25.29
C ILE A 18 -0.30 16.81 24.38
N ILE A 19 -1.39 16.27 23.81
CA ILE A 19 -1.35 15.12 22.89
C ILE A 19 -0.45 15.42 21.69
N LYS A 20 -0.61 16.59 21.06
CA LYS A 20 0.22 17.02 19.94
C LYS A 20 1.71 17.01 20.28
N ASN A 21 2.07 17.62 21.41
CA ASN A 21 3.47 17.69 21.86
C ASN A 21 4.05 16.30 22.13
N THR A 22 3.29 15.43 22.81
CA THR A 22 3.70 14.04 23.07
C THR A 22 3.86 13.25 21.77
N PHE A 23 2.89 13.32 20.86
CA PHE A 23 2.93 12.55 19.61
C PHE A 23 4.07 12.98 18.70
N GLN A 24 4.37 14.28 18.68
CA GLN A 24 5.53 14.81 17.94
C GLN A 24 6.85 14.38 18.59
N LYS A 25 6.96 14.44 19.92
CA LYS A 25 8.16 14.03 20.66
C LYS A 25 8.46 12.53 20.48
N GLU A 26 7.43 11.70 20.58
CA GLU A 26 7.54 10.24 20.45
C GLU A 26 7.49 9.78 18.97
N LYS A 27 7.54 10.71 18.00
CA LYS A 27 7.48 10.45 16.54
C LYS A 27 6.29 9.57 16.10
N LEU A 28 5.18 9.58 16.83
CA LEU A 28 4.00 8.75 16.57
C LEU A 28 3.16 9.27 15.39
N GLY A 29 3.27 10.57 15.10
CA GLY A 29 2.55 11.24 14.03
C GLY A 29 2.30 12.71 14.31
N THR A 30 1.54 13.36 13.43
CA THR A 30 1.26 14.79 13.50
C THR A 30 -0.20 15.05 13.87
N VAL A 31 -0.42 15.86 14.89
CA VAL A 31 -1.76 16.38 15.23
C VAL A 31 -1.92 17.78 14.64
N ILE A 32 -2.83 17.92 13.69
CA ILE A 32 -3.12 19.16 12.96
C ILE A 32 -4.40 19.78 13.51
N THR A 33 -4.33 21.04 13.89
CA THR A 33 -5.48 21.83 14.32
C THR A 33 -5.87 22.81 13.22
N THR A 34 -7.13 22.76 12.78
CA THR A 34 -7.69 23.72 11.83
C THR A 34 -8.57 24.70 12.59
N ALA A 35 -8.31 26.00 12.43
CA ALA A 35 -9.08 27.05 13.08
C ALA A 35 -10.43 27.30 12.37
N GLY A 36 -11.39 27.89 13.08
CA GLY A 36 -12.70 28.30 12.53
C GLY A 36 -13.89 27.52 13.09
N ALA A 37 -15.11 27.94 12.72
CA ALA A 37 -16.35 27.34 13.22
C ALA A 37 -16.57 25.88 12.77
N SER A 38 -16.06 25.53 11.58
CA SER A 38 -15.96 24.19 11.02
C SER A 38 -14.59 23.54 11.25
N GLY A 39 -13.71 24.20 12.01
CA GLY A 39 -12.39 23.72 12.36
C GLY A 39 -12.42 22.46 13.23
N GLY A 40 -11.27 21.80 13.35
CA GLY A 40 -11.18 20.52 14.02
C GLY A 40 -9.74 20.09 14.29
N VAL A 41 -9.61 18.84 14.74
CA VAL A 41 -8.33 18.20 15.04
C VAL A 41 -8.23 16.95 14.18
N THR A 42 -7.16 16.84 13.41
CA THR A 42 -6.87 15.66 12.58
C THR A 42 -5.56 15.06 13.05
N TYR A 43 -5.54 13.74 13.22
CA TYR A 43 -4.32 13.00 13.51
C TYR A 43 -3.85 12.30 12.23
N LYS A 44 -2.61 12.56 11.84
CA LYS A 44 -1.90 11.87 10.77
C LYS A 44 -0.89 10.91 11.40
N PRO A 45 -1.17 9.60 11.47
CA PRO A 45 -0.20 8.63 11.98
C PRO A 45 1.03 8.62 11.08
N MET A 46 2.22 8.70 11.66
CA MET A 46 3.48 8.62 10.90
C MET A 46 4.40 7.59 11.54
N MET A 47 5.36 7.15 10.75
CA MET A 47 6.42 6.23 11.16
C MET A 47 7.76 6.95 10.96
N SER A 48 8.63 6.84 11.94
CA SER A 48 10.01 7.30 11.83
C SER A 48 10.83 6.39 10.92
N LYS A 49 11.97 6.88 10.41
CA LYS A 49 12.89 6.05 9.62
C LYS A 49 13.44 4.86 10.42
N GLU A 50 13.66 5.05 11.71
CA GLU A 50 14.13 4.01 12.62
C GLU A 50 13.09 2.88 12.73
N GLU A 51 11.83 3.21 13.06
CA GLU A 51 10.73 2.23 13.11
C GLU A 51 10.49 1.57 11.76
N ALA A 52 10.55 2.32 10.66
CA ALA A 52 10.40 1.76 9.31
C ALA A 52 11.49 0.74 8.99
N THR A 53 12.72 1.00 9.44
CA THR A 53 13.86 0.09 9.28
C THR A 53 13.63 -1.20 10.08
N GLU A 54 13.11 -1.11 11.31
CA GLU A 54 12.76 -2.29 12.12
C GLU A 54 11.69 -3.15 11.43
N VAL A 55 10.65 -2.52 10.88
CA VAL A 55 9.58 -3.23 10.15
C VAL A 55 10.12 -3.90 8.88
N VAL A 56 10.98 -3.23 8.12
CA VAL A 56 11.61 -3.83 6.93
C VAL A 56 12.48 -5.03 7.34
N ASN A 57 13.28 -4.91 8.39
CA ASN A 57 14.10 -6.02 8.88
C ASN A 57 13.26 -7.20 9.37
N GLU A 58 12.14 -6.95 10.07
CA GLU A 58 11.19 -8.00 10.47
C GLU A 58 10.64 -8.74 9.24
N VAL A 59 10.28 -8.02 8.17
CA VAL A 59 9.82 -8.63 6.91
C VAL A 59 10.94 -9.43 6.24
N ILE A 60 12.19 -8.94 6.22
CA ILE A 60 13.34 -9.65 5.67
C ILE A 60 13.55 -10.97 6.41
N THR A 61 13.63 -10.95 7.74
CA THR A 61 13.82 -12.16 8.56
C THR A 61 12.72 -13.19 8.31
N LEU A 62 11.46 -12.75 8.18
CA LEU A 62 10.36 -13.66 7.86
C LEU A 62 10.50 -14.28 6.46
N LEU A 63 11.05 -13.55 5.48
CA LEU A 63 11.18 -14.01 4.10
C LEU A 63 12.43 -14.85 3.83
N GLU A 64 13.45 -14.80 4.68
CA GLU A 64 14.69 -15.59 4.55
C GLU A 64 14.49 -17.10 4.68
N GLU A 65 13.31 -17.56 5.10
CA GLU A 65 13.00 -18.98 5.19
C GLU A 65 13.00 -19.64 3.79
N LYS A 66 14.00 -20.49 3.51
CA LYS A 66 14.23 -21.11 2.19
C LYS A 66 13.01 -21.85 1.62
N GLU A 67 12.19 -22.47 2.47
CA GLU A 67 10.98 -23.21 2.07
C GLU A 67 9.90 -22.33 1.41
N ARG A 68 10.08 -21.01 1.40
CA ARG A 68 9.17 -20.06 0.75
C ARG A 68 9.34 -20.01 -0.77
N LEU A 69 10.45 -20.48 -1.33
CA LEU A 69 10.66 -20.40 -2.78
C LEU A 69 9.73 -21.37 -3.53
N LEU A 70 8.95 -20.81 -4.44
CA LEU A 70 7.98 -21.51 -5.27
C LEU A 70 8.43 -21.51 -6.74
N PRO A 71 7.96 -22.49 -7.56
CA PRO A 71 8.27 -22.56 -8.97
C PRO A 71 7.99 -21.24 -9.71
N GLY A 72 8.91 -20.84 -10.57
CA GLY A 72 8.85 -19.60 -11.36
C GLY A 72 9.45 -18.38 -10.66
N GLY A 73 10.13 -18.56 -9.53
CA GLY A 73 10.82 -17.52 -8.76
C GLY A 73 9.88 -16.70 -7.88
N TYR A 74 8.83 -17.34 -7.36
CA TYR A 74 7.84 -16.71 -6.47
C TYR A 74 8.15 -17.03 -5.01
N LEU A 75 7.72 -16.17 -4.10
CA LEU A 75 7.74 -16.47 -2.68
C LEU A 75 6.33 -16.79 -2.16
N PHE A 76 6.26 -17.72 -1.21
CA PHE A 76 5.08 -17.94 -0.41
C PHE A 76 4.90 -16.78 0.57
N LEU A 77 3.97 -15.87 0.26
CA LEU A 77 3.65 -14.67 1.06
C LEU A 77 2.32 -14.78 1.84
N SER A 78 1.59 -15.89 1.69
CA SER A 78 0.18 -15.96 2.11
C SER A 78 0.00 -15.82 3.63
N ASP A 79 0.96 -16.31 4.41
CA ASP A 79 1.04 -16.18 5.86
C ASP A 79 1.37 -14.74 6.30
N LEU A 80 2.27 -14.05 5.58
CA LEU A 80 2.60 -12.65 5.84
C LEU A 80 1.40 -11.74 5.57
N VAL A 81 0.76 -11.85 4.39
CA VAL A 81 -0.43 -11.07 4.06
C VAL A 81 -1.68 -11.53 4.83
N GLY A 82 -1.60 -12.66 5.52
CA GLY A 82 -2.61 -13.16 6.43
C GLY A 82 -2.41 -12.71 7.89
N ASN A 83 -1.27 -12.11 8.23
CA ASN A 83 -0.91 -11.70 9.59
C ASN A 83 -1.34 -10.25 9.87
N PRO A 84 -2.38 -10.01 10.69
CA PRO A 84 -2.88 -8.65 10.94
C PRO A 84 -1.88 -7.77 11.67
N SER A 85 -1.07 -8.34 12.57
CA SER A 85 -0.06 -7.59 13.33
C SER A 85 1.03 -7.05 12.40
N LEU A 86 1.55 -7.91 11.52
CA LEU A 86 2.52 -7.52 10.51
C LEU A 86 1.93 -6.50 9.53
N LEU A 87 0.71 -6.76 9.02
CA LEU A 87 0.05 -5.85 8.09
C LEU A 87 -0.27 -4.49 8.69
N ASN A 88 -0.56 -4.39 9.98
CA ASN A 88 -0.73 -3.08 10.63
C ASN A 88 0.56 -2.26 10.60
N LYS A 89 1.72 -2.89 10.86
CA LYS A 89 3.04 -2.25 10.79
C LYS A 89 3.38 -1.86 9.35
N VAL A 90 3.28 -2.79 8.42
CA VAL A 90 3.54 -2.58 6.99
C VAL A 90 2.59 -1.53 6.40
N GLY A 91 1.32 -1.59 6.74
CA GLY A 91 0.30 -0.64 6.32
C GLY A 91 0.60 0.78 6.82
N LYS A 92 1.03 0.91 8.09
CA LYS A 92 1.47 2.18 8.66
C LYS A 92 2.74 2.71 7.96
N LEU A 93 3.69 1.84 7.63
CA LEU A 93 4.90 2.21 6.88
C LEU A 93 4.53 2.79 5.52
N ILE A 94 3.76 2.06 4.71
CA ILE A 94 3.34 2.52 3.38
C ILE A 94 2.52 3.80 3.47
N ALA A 95 1.53 3.85 4.38
CA ALA A 95 0.71 5.05 4.57
C ALA A 95 1.55 6.27 4.97
N SER A 96 2.61 6.09 5.78
CA SER A 96 3.49 7.19 6.16
C SER A 96 4.22 7.81 4.96
N ILE A 97 4.61 6.99 3.98
CA ILE A 97 5.27 7.45 2.75
C ILE A 97 4.33 8.34 1.92
N TYR A 98 3.05 7.99 1.86
CA TYR A 98 2.05 8.67 1.02
C TYR A 98 1.11 9.60 1.81
N MET A 99 1.40 9.89 3.08
CA MET A 99 0.51 10.62 4.01
C MET A 99 0.21 12.07 3.57
N GLU A 100 1.15 12.68 2.84
CA GLU A 100 1.02 14.04 2.31
C GLU A 100 0.46 14.09 0.88
N GLU A 101 0.32 12.92 0.22
CA GLU A 101 -0.32 12.84 -1.08
C GLU A 101 -1.83 13.05 -0.96
N LYS A 102 -2.40 13.73 -1.95
CA LYS A 102 -3.86 13.82 -2.09
C LYS A 102 -4.35 12.54 -2.72
N LEU A 103 -4.97 11.68 -1.91
CA LEU A 103 -5.47 10.38 -2.30
C LEU A 103 -6.98 10.27 -1.99
N ASP A 104 -7.71 9.63 -2.90
CA ASP A 104 -9.15 9.39 -2.82
C ASP A 104 -9.47 7.91 -2.62
N ALA A 105 -8.57 7.00 -3.03
CA ALA A 105 -8.72 5.56 -2.83
C ALA A 105 -7.38 4.81 -2.86
N VAL A 106 -7.36 3.62 -2.24
CA VAL A 106 -6.28 2.63 -2.41
C VAL A 106 -6.76 1.55 -3.37
N VAL A 107 -6.01 1.30 -4.44
CA VAL A 107 -6.34 0.35 -5.51
C VAL A 107 -5.45 -0.89 -5.41
N THR A 108 -6.03 -2.07 -5.57
CA THR A 108 -5.27 -3.34 -5.64
C THR A 108 -5.93 -4.31 -6.61
N ILE A 109 -5.23 -5.38 -6.97
CA ILE A 109 -5.78 -6.47 -7.78
C ILE A 109 -6.05 -7.67 -6.88
N ALA A 110 -7.20 -8.32 -7.09
CA ALA A 110 -7.51 -9.54 -6.37
C ALA A 110 -6.47 -10.66 -6.65
N THR A 111 -6.05 -11.45 -5.65
CA THR A 111 -6.65 -11.58 -4.30
C THR A 111 -5.71 -11.23 -3.14
N LYS A 112 -4.42 -11.54 -3.23
CA LYS A 112 -3.50 -11.47 -2.08
C LYS A 112 -3.23 -10.04 -1.60
N GLY A 113 -3.11 -9.09 -2.53
CA GLY A 113 -2.90 -7.67 -2.22
C GLY A 113 -4.05 -7.00 -1.46
N ILE A 114 -5.24 -7.61 -1.36
CA ILE A 114 -6.43 -7.02 -0.71
C ILE A 114 -6.17 -6.72 0.78
N SER A 115 -5.60 -7.68 1.52
CA SER A 115 -5.36 -7.49 2.96
C SER A 115 -4.36 -6.35 3.21
N LEU A 116 -3.31 -6.28 2.40
CA LEU A 116 -2.31 -5.22 2.46
C LEU A 116 -2.91 -3.86 2.10
N ALA A 117 -3.66 -3.77 1.00
CA ALA A 117 -4.34 -2.56 0.59
C ALA A 117 -5.30 -2.05 1.67
N ASN A 118 -6.04 -2.95 2.32
CA ASN A 118 -6.93 -2.59 3.42
C ASN A 118 -6.17 -2.07 4.64
N ALA A 119 -5.02 -2.65 4.98
CA ALA A 119 -4.19 -2.16 6.08
C ALA A 119 -3.67 -0.73 5.80
N VAL A 120 -3.25 -0.45 4.57
CA VAL A 120 -2.83 0.91 4.14
C VAL A 120 -4.01 1.88 4.17
N ALA A 121 -5.13 1.50 3.54
CA ALA A 121 -6.32 2.33 3.43
C ALA A 121 -6.93 2.68 4.78
N ASN A 122 -6.89 1.76 5.75
CA ASN A 122 -7.34 2.00 7.11
C ASN A 122 -6.54 3.10 7.81
N ILE A 123 -5.22 3.17 7.58
CA ILE A 123 -4.37 4.22 8.15
C ILE A 123 -4.59 5.57 7.44
N LEU A 124 -4.75 5.55 6.12
CA LEU A 124 -5.04 6.76 5.32
C LEU A 124 -6.50 7.23 5.45
N ASN A 125 -7.37 6.42 6.06
CA ASN A 125 -8.81 6.63 6.14
C ASN A 125 -9.45 6.81 4.75
N LEU A 126 -9.13 5.91 3.82
CA LEU A 126 -9.61 5.90 2.44
C LEU A 126 -10.36 4.62 2.10
N PRO A 127 -11.26 4.63 1.10
CA PRO A 127 -11.86 3.40 0.58
C PRO A 127 -10.83 2.54 -0.18
N VAL A 128 -11.08 1.22 -0.20
CA VAL A 128 -10.33 0.25 -1.00
C VAL A 128 -11.10 -0.07 -2.28
N VAL A 129 -10.39 -0.05 -3.40
CA VAL A 129 -10.89 -0.42 -4.73
C VAL A 129 -10.18 -1.70 -5.18
N VAL A 130 -10.95 -2.75 -5.39
CA VAL A 130 -10.41 -4.07 -5.78
C VAL A 130 -10.72 -4.35 -7.25
N ILE A 131 -9.66 -4.44 -8.06
CA ILE A 131 -9.72 -4.84 -9.46
C ILE A 131 -9.86 -6.36 -9.52
N ARG A 132 -10.79 -6.83 -10.35
CA ARG A 132 -11.10 -8.25 -10.52
C ARG A 132 -10.44 -8.81 -11.77
N LYS A 133 -10.24 -10.13 -11.80
CA LYS A 133 -9.77 -10.85 -12.99
C LYS A 133 -10.92 -11.44 -13.83
N ASP A 134 -12.11 -11.45 -13.26
CA ASP A 134 -13.34 -12.00 -13.82
C ASP A 134 -14.47 -10.96 -13.75
N ASN A 135 -15.29 -10.90 -14.79
CA ASN A 135 -16.50 -10.08 -14.76
C ASN A 135 -17.59 -10.79 -13.96
N LYS A 136 -18.30 -10.07 -13.10
CA LYS A 136 -19.49 -10.57 -12.41
C LYS A 136 -20.70 -9.72 -12.75
N VAL A 137 -21.80 -10.39 -13.10
CA VAL A 137 -23.07 -9.75 -13.48
C VAL A 137 -23.58 -8.78 -12.40
N THR A 138 -23.27 -9.05 -11.14
CA THR A 138 -23.65 -8.24 -9.98
C THR A 138 -22.98 -6.85 -9.93
N GLU A 139 -21.97 -6.58 -10.76
CA GLU A 139 -21.17 -5.33 -10.74
C GLU A 139 -21.73 -4.25 -11.70
N GLY A 140 -22.73 -4.58 -12.51
CA GLY A 140 -23.31 -3.66 -13.48
C GLY A 140 -22.35 -3.30 -14.63
N SER A 141 -22.31 -2.02 -15.02
CA SER A 141 -21.42 -1.56 -16.10
C SER A 141 -19.96 -1.58 -15.66
N THR A 142 -19.13 -2.28 -16.41
CA THR A 142 -17.70 -2.43 -16.13
C THR A 142 -16.84 -1.85 -17.24
N VAL A 143 -15.58 -1.56 -16.89
CA VAL A 143 -14.48 -1.31 -17.82
C VAL A 143 -13.55 -2.51 -17.71
N SER A 144 -13.07 -3.00 -18.84
CA SER A 144 -12.13 -4.12 -18.90
C SER A 144 -10.94 -3.80 -19.79
N ILE A 145 -9.76 -4.23 -19.36
CA ILE A 145 -8.54 -4.16 -20.15
C ILE A 145 -7.86 -5.52 -20.19
N ASN A 146 -7.03 -5.74 -21.19
CA ASN A 146 -6.15 -6.89 -21.27
C ASN A 146 -4.72 -6.48 -20.93
N TYR A 147 -3.99 -7.34 -20.22
CA TYR A 147 -2.60 -7.12 -19.86
C TYR A 147 -1.80 -8.42 -19.94
N VAL A 148 -0.48 -8.30 -20.07
CA VAL A 148 0.41 -9.46 -20.00
C VAL A 148 0.83 -9.67 -18.55
N SER A 149 0.38 -10.78 -17.98
CA SER A 149 0.73 -11.15 -16.61
C SER A 149 2.20 -11.54 -16.52
N GLY A 150 2.92 -10.93 -15.58
CA GLY A 150 4.34 -11.24 -15.34
C GLY A 150 4.57 -12.69 -14.88
N SER A 151 3.52 -13.34 -14.36
CA SER A 151 3.59 -14.70 -13.83
C SER A 151 3.24 -15.77 -14.83
N SER A 152 2.11 -15.62 -15.52
CA SER A 152 1.67 -16.62 -16.49
C SER A 152 2.27 -16.39 -17.88
N ARG A 153 2.81 -15.20 -18.16
CA ARG A 153 3.13 -14.69 -19.51
C ARG A 153 1.95 -14.81 -20.49
N LYS A 154 0.73 -14.94 -19.96
CA LYS A 154 -0.51 -15.00 -20.71
C LYS A 154 -1.19 -13.63 -20.66
N ILE A 155 -2.06 -13.43 -21.64
CA ILE A 155 -3.01 -12.32 -21.61
C ILE A 155 -4.05 -12.64 -20.55
N GLU A 156 -4.11 -11.80 -19.53
CA GLU A 156 -5.15 -11.81 -18.49
C GLU A 156 -6.01 -10.55 -18.64
N THR A 157 -7.24 -10.59 -18.13
CA THR A 157 -8.18 -9.47 -18.16
C THR A 157 -8.31 -8.88 -16.76
N MET A 158 -8.34 -7.56 -16.68
CA MET A 158 -8.74 -6.82 -15.47
C MET A 158 -10.08 -6.17 -15.69
N VAL A 159 -10.93 -6.19 -14.66
CA VAL A 159 -12.29 -5.65 -14.70
C VAL A 159 -12.54 -4.81 -13.46
N LEU A 160 -13.10 -3.60 -13.66
CA LEU A 160 -13.56 -2.73 -12.58
C LEU A 160 -14.93 -2.13 -12.92
N SER A 161 -15.83 -2.05 -11.94
CA SER A 161 -17.13 -1.40 -12.13
C SER A 161 -16.97 0.12 -12.21
N LYS A 162 -17.72 0.75 -13.13
CA LYS A 162 -17.75 2.22 -13.29
C LYS A 162 -18.24 2.95 -12.02
N ARG A 163 -18.87 2.22 -11.09
CA ARG A 163 -19.39 2.77 -9.83
C ARG A 163 -18.39 2.72 -8.67
N THR A 164 -17.28 2.00 -8.83
CA THR A 164 -16.33 1.74 -7.74
C THR A 164 -15.31 2.86 -7.55
N LEU A 165 -15.06 3.66 -8.59
CA LEU A 165 -14.10 4.76 -8.57
C LEU A 165 -14.69 5.95 -9.31
N ALA A 166 -14.61 7.14 -8.71
CA ALA A 166 -15.05 8.37 -9.36
C ALA A 166 -14.04 8.80 -10.44
N GLU A 167 -14.51 9.52 -11.46
CA GLU A 167 -13.59 10.09 -12.46
C GLU A 167 -12.62 11.08 -11.81
N ASN A 168 -11.37 11.11 -12.29
CA ASN A 168 -10.29 11.98 -11.80
C ASN A 168 -9.86 11.73 -10.35
N SER A 169 -10.24 10.60 -9.75
CA SER A 169 -9.75 10.20 -8.42
C SER A 169 -8.23 10.02 -8.43
N ASN A 170 -7.59 10.48 -7.36
CA ASN A 170 -6.18 10.24 -7.09
C ASN A 170 -6.04 8.92 -6.32
N VAL A 171 -5.23 7.99 -6.82
CA VAL A 171 -5.17 6.63 -6.27
C VAL A 171 -3.76 6.22 -5.93
N LEU A 172 -3.65 5.42 -4.86
CA LEU A 172 -2.43 4.71 -4.50
C LEU A 172 -2.61 3.24 -4.87
N VAL A 173 -1.75 2.71 -5.74
CA VAL A 173 -1.78 1.28 -6.10
C VAL A 173 -0.94 0.50 -5.09
N VAL A 174 -1.51 -0.57 -4.53
CA VAL A 174 -0.83 -1.45 -3.57
C VAL A 174 -0.93 -2.90 -4.03
N ASP A 175 0.22 -3.60 -4.07
CA ASP A 175 0.29 -5.01 -4.46
C ASP A 175 1.25 -5.81 -3.54
N ASP A 176 1.09 -7.12 -3.47
CA ASP A 176 1.94 -7.97 -2.61
C ASP A 176 3.29 -8.30 -3.26
N PHE A 177 3.30 -8.60 -4.56
CA PHE A 177 4.52 -9.02 -5.26
C PHE A 177 4.62 -8.44 -6.67
N MET A 178 5.75 -7.78 -6.97
CA MET A 178 6.04 -7.28 -8.30
C MET A 178 7.25 -7.95 -8.94
N ARG A 179 7.02 -8.58 -10.10
CA ARG A 179 8.07 -9.03 -11.01
C ARG A 179 8.43 -7.94 -12.02
N ALA A 180 8.08 -8.10 -13.30
CA ALA A 180 8.37 -7.11 -14.35
C ALA A 180 7.51 -5.82 -14.28
N GLY A 181 6.43 -5.82 -13.49
CA GLY A 181 5.48 -4.70 -13.41
C GLY A 181 4.31 -4.77 -14.40
N GLY A 182 4.12 -5.90 -15.10
CA GLY A 182 3.05 -6.05 -16.12
C GLY A 182 1.63 -5.88 -15.55
N SER A 183 1.37 -6.45 -14.36
CA SER A 183 0.08 -6.28 -13.67
C SER A 183 -0.15 -4.81 -13.30
N ILE A 184 0.84 -4.15 -12.70
CA ILE A 184 0.74 -2.73 -12.33
C ILE A 184 0.55 -1.86 -13.56
N ASN A 185 1.24 -2.14 -14.68
CA ASN A 185 1.01 -1.44 -15.94
C ASN A 185 -0.43 -1.63 -16.46
N GLY A 186 -0.98 -2.84 -16.29
CA GLY A 186 -2.41 -3.09 -16.46
C GLY A 186 -3.25 -2.15 -15.58
N VAL A 187 -3.00 -2.11 -14.27
CA VAL A 187 -3.72 -1.19 -13.37
C VAL A 187 -3.64 0.25 -13.85
N MET A 188 -2.46 0.74 -14.24
CA MET A 188 -2.29 2.11 -14.74
C MET A 188 -3.16 2.37 -15.99
N ASN A 189 -3.17 1.44 -16.95
CA ASN A 189 -4.03 1.54 -18.13
C ASN A 189 -5.52 1.54 -17.75
N LEU A 190 -5.93 0.70 -16.80
CA LEU A 190 -7.30 0.68 -16.32
C LEU A 190 -7.67 1.98 -15.61
N MET A 191 -6.78 2.54 -14.79
CA MET A 191 -7.01 3.83 -14.11
C MET A 191 -7.14 4.96 -15.14
N ASN A 192 -6.40 4.93 -16.25
CA ASN A 192 -6.54 5.90 -17.32
C ASN A 192 -7.93 5.91 -17.97
N GLU A 193 -8.59 4.74 -18.09
CA GLU A 193 -9.99 4.65 -18.57
C GLU A 193 -10.99 5.36 -17.63
N PHE A 194 -10.64 5.50 -16.35
CA PHE A 194 -11.41 6.27 -15.36
C PHE A 194 -10.91 7.72 -15.23
N LYS A 195 -9.94 8.13 -16.05
CA LYS A 195 -9.19 9.40 -15.91
C LYS A 195 -8.54 9.57 -14.52
N ALA A 196 -8.36 8.47 -13.79
CA ALA A 196 -7.80 8.48 -12.45
C ALA A 196 -6.29 8.74 -12.50
N HIS A 197 -5.78 9.38 -11.46
CA HIS A 197 -4.37 9.75 -11.34
C HIS A 197 -3.68 8.80 -10.36
N VAL A 198 -2.79 7.94 -10.86
CA VAL A 198 -1.94 7.12 -9.99
C VAL A 198 -0.88 8.02 -9.36
N LYS A 199 -0.98 8.27 -8.06
CA LYS A 199 -0.04 9.11 -7.29
C LYS A 199 1.13 8.33 -6.72
N GLY A 200 1.01 7.00 -6.68
CA GLY A 200 2.05 6.13 -6.21
C GLY A 200 1.72 4.67 -6.46
N VAL A 201 2.78 3.88 -6.45
CA VAL A 201 2.70 2.41 -6.46
C VAL A 201 3.53 1.92 -5.29
N SER A 202 2.97 1.06 -4.45
CA SER A 202 3.69 0.43 -3.35
C SER A 202 3.53 -1.09 -3.39
N VAL A 203 4.64 -1.80 -3.26
CA VAL A 203 4.65 -3.26 -3.26
C VAL A 203 5.38 -3.79 -2.04
N LEU A 204 4.89 -4.90 -1.46
CA LEU A 204 5.58 -5.53 -0.35
C LEU A 204 6.93 -6.10 -0.81
N VAL A 205 6.92 -6.91 -1.87
CA VAL A 205 8.14 -7.53 -2.42
C VAL A 205 8.29 -7.18 -3.89
N GLU A 206 9.50 -6.77 -4.30
CA GLU A 206 9.89 -6.70 -5.71
C GLU A 206 10.90 -7.78 -6.09
N SER A 207 10.94 -8.18 -7.35
CA SER A 207 12.00 -9.03 -7.91
C SER A 207 13.02 -8.17 -8.67
N LYS A 208 14.31 -8.30 -8.33
CA LYS A 208 15.43 -7.58 -8.98
C LYS A 208 15.66 -8.05 -10.41
N GLU A 209 15.60 -9.36 -10.63
CA GLU A 209 15.98 -10.02 -11.87
C GLU A 209 14.85 -10.02 -12.90
N VAL A 210 14.76 -8.92 -13.65
CA VAL A 210 13.84 -8.81 -14.79
C VAL A 210 14.61 -8.34 -16.01
N LYS A 211 14.33 -8.97 -17.17
CA LYS A 211 14.94 -8.57 -18.45
C LYS A 211 14.60 -7.14 -18.84
N GLN A 212 13.38 -6.72 -18.52
CA GLN A 212 12.88 -5.39 -18.76
C GLN A 212 11.89 -5.03 -17.64
N ARG A 213 12.13 -3.90 -16.98
CA ARG A 213 11.19 -3.32 -16.03
C ARG A 213 10.17 -2.49 -16.81
N LEU A 214 8.88 -2.64 -16.48
CA LEU A 214 7.78 -1.94 -17.18
C LEU A 214 7.31 -0.68 -16.45
N ILE A 215 7.81 -0.44 -15.23
CA ILE A 215 7.48 0.73 -14.42
C ILE A 215 8.74 1.24 -13.71
N GLU A 216 8.91 2.55 -13.59
CA GLU A 216 10.10 3.16 -12.97
C GLU A 216 9.79 3.76 -11.60
N ASP A 217 8.63 4.41 -11.45
CA ASP A 217 8.24 5.05 -10.20
C ASP A 217 7.36 4.13 -9.34
N TYR A 218 8.01 3.44 -8.41
CA TYR A 218 7.35 2.59 -7.42
C TYR A 218 8.15 2.53 -6.13
N THR A 219 7.46 2.14 -5.07
CA THR A 219 8.04 1.92 -3.75
C THR A 219 7.96 0.44 -3.38
N SER A 220 9.10 -0.18 -3.07
CA SER A 220 9.19 -1.57 -2.59
C SER A 220 9.67 -1.61 -1.14
N LEU A 221 9.08 -2.47 -0.31
CA LEU A 221 9.57 -2.66 1.06
C LEU A 221 10.83 -3.53 1.09
N VAL A 222 10.77 -4.66 0.38
CA VAL A 222 11.90 -5.58 0.24
C VAL A 222 12.08 -5.97 -1.22
N LYS A 223 13.29 -6.41 -1.53
CA LYS A 223 13.72 -6.83 -2.86
C LYS A 223 14.31 -8.23 -2.80
N LEU A 224 13.86 -9.06 -3.72
CA LEU A 224 14.32 -10.42 -3.94
C LEU A 224 15.38 -10.44 -5.07
N SER A 225 16.54 -11.02 -4.81
CA SER A 225 17.62 -11.20 -5.79
C SER A 225 18.25 -12.59 -5.75
N ASP A 226 19.07 -12.90 -6.75
CA ASP A 226 19.90 -14.10 -6.83
C ASP A 226 19.07 -15.38 -6.69
N VAL A 227 17.94 -15.43 -7.40
CA VAL A 227 16.94 -16.50 -7.25
C VAL A 227 17.40 -17.73 -8.01
N ASP A 228 17.79 -18.76 -7.26
CA ASP A 228 18.12 -20.08 -7.76
C ASP A 228 17.05 -21.10 -7.32
N GLU A 229 16.12 -21.38 -8.24
CA GLU A 229 15.06 -22.37 -8.03
C GLU A 229 15.60 -23.80 -7.83
N TYR A 230 16.76 -24.11 -8.41
CA TYR A 230 17.36 -25.45 -8.34
C TYR A 230 18.00 -25.69 -6.98
N ASN A 231 18.77 -24.72 -6.48
CA ASN A 231 19.44 -24.81 -5.18
C ASN A 231 18.56 -24.35 -4.00
N GLN A 232 17.36 -23.83 -4.26
CA GLN A 232 16.47 -23.23 -3.25
C GLN A 232 17.18 -22.08 -2.52
N GLU A 233 17.84 -21.22 -3.29
CA GLU A 233 18.59 -20.08 -2.78
C GLU A 233 18.03 -18.79 -3.36
N PHE A 234 18.03 -17.76 -2.53
CA PHE A 234 17.65 -16.40 -2.88
C PHE A 234 18.14 -15.46 -1.78
N ASN A 235 18.25 -14.19 -2.12
CA ASN A 235 18.59 -13.12 -1.18
C ASN A 235 17.41 -12.19 -1.03
N VAL A 236 17.18 -11.73 0.21
CA VAL A 236 16.18 -10.71 0.51
C VAL A 236 16.92 -9.49 1.06
N GLU A 237 16.83 -8.36 0.37
CA GLU A 237 17.46 -7.10 0.75
C GLU A 237 16.39 -6.01 0.94
N PRO A 238 16.68 -4.93 1.68
CA PRO A 238 15.79 -3.78 1.74
C PRO A 238 15.44 -3.26 0.34
N GLY A 239 14.17 -2.93 0.14
CA GLY A 239 13.69 -2.25 -1.05
C GLY A 239 14.06 -0.76 -1.04
N ASN A 240 13.36 0.04 -1.83
CA ASN A 240 13.62 1.49 -1.88
C ASN A 240 12.76 2.31 -0.90
N SER A 241 11.87 1.69 -0.11
CA SER A 241 10.94 2.38 0.79
C SER A 241 11.64 3.26 1.84
N LEU A 242 12.74 2.79 2.43
CA LEU A 242 13.47 3.53 3.47
C LEU A 242 14.09 4.84 2.97
N SER A 243 14.29 4.97 1.66
CA SER A 243 14.77 6.22 1.05
C SER A 243 13.71 7.33 1.03
N LYS A 244 12.43 6.97 1.21
CA LYS A 244 11.29 7.90 1.24
C LYS A 244 11.08 8.55 2.61
N PHE A 245 11.77 8.05 3.65
CA PHE A 245 11.74 8.63 4.99
C PHE A 245 12.87 9.65 5.16
N SER A 246 12.51 10.85 5.62
CA SER A 246 13.43 11.93 6.00
C SER A 246 14.15 11.63 7.31
#